data_AF-A0A950FBL5-F1
#
_entry.id   AF-A0A950FBL5-F1
#
_cell.length_a   1.000
_cell.length_b   1.000
_cell.length_c   1.000
_cell.angle_alpha   90.00
_cell.angle_beta   90.00
_cell.angle_gamma   90.00
#
_symmetry.space_group_name_H-M   'P 1'
#
loop_
_entity.id
_entity.type
_entity.pdbx_description
1 polymer ?
#
loop_
_entity_poly.entity_id
_entity_poly.type
_entity_poly.pdbx_seq_one_letter_code
_entity_poly.pdbx_strand_id
1 'polypeptide(L)'
;NIFVGKLLEAKHLGRSTITDVGTTYKLCHKSALTHLLPLLCPSVNLEFNAHFLDCALGHGFTVVECPITFHERVGVSKGGNRSDLRALKVGGRMMIGIIFGWRWLAR
;
A
#
# COMPACT_ATOMS: atom_id res chain seq x y z
N ASN A 1 -5.01 5.61 6.26
CA ASN A 1 -4.86 4.17 5.91
C ASN A 1 -6.18 3.51 5.55
N ILE A 2 -7.18 3.42 6.45
CA ILE A 2 -8.49 2.80 6.13
C ILE A 2 -9.13 3.41 4.87
N PHE A 3 -9.21 4.75 4.82
CA PHE A 3 -9.77 5.46 3.67
C PHE A 3 -9.03 5.15 2.35
N VAL A 4 -7.69 5.13 2.40
CA VAL A 4 -6.85 4.79 1.23
C VAL A 4 -7.05 3.33 0.80
N GLY A 5 -7.25 2.41 1.76
CA GLY A 5 -7.62 1.02 1.47
C GLY A 5 -8.96 0.91 0.75
N LYS A 6 -9.97 1.65 1.20
CA LYS A 6 -11.28 1.68 0.52
C LYS A 6 -11.24 2.34 -0.86
N LEU A 7 -10.41 3.37 -1.04
CA LEU A 7 -10.16 3.93 -2.37
C LEU A 7 -9.51 2.90 -3.30
N LEU A 8 -8.55 2.11 -2.79
CA LEU A 8 -7.89 1.07 -3.56
C LEU A 8 -8.84 -0.08 -3.93
N GLU A 9 -9.66 -0.52 -2.98
CA GLU A 9 -10.72 -1.52 -3.20
C GLU A 9 -11.73 -1.03 -4.25
N ALA A 10 -12.13 0.24 -4.20
CA ALA A 10 -13.02 0.84 -5.19
C ALA A 10 -12.39 0.90 -6.59
N LYS A 11 -11.09 1.22 -6.70
CA LYS A 11 -10.37 1.23 -7.98
C LYS A 11 -10.31 -0.16 -8.61
N HIS A 12 -10.10 -1.21 -7.80
CA HIS A 12 -9.95 -2.59 -8.24
C HIS A 12 -11.16 -3.45 -7.87
N LEU A 13 -12.36 -2.93 -8.10
CA LEU A 13 -13.61 -3.56 -7.67
C LEU A 13 -13.67 -5.04 -8.07
N GLY A 14 -13.94 -5.91 -7.09
CA GLY A 14 -14.03 -7.36 -7.29
C GLY A 14 -12.71 -8.12 -7.33
N ARG A 15 -11.55 -7.46 -7.15
CA ARG A 15 -10.24 -8.13 -7.13
C ARG A 15 -9.75 -8.55 -5.74
N SER A 16 -10.08 -7.76 -4.71
CA SER A 16 -9.72 -8.05 -3.32
C SER A 16 -10.60 -7.20 -2.39
N THR A 17 -10.87 -7.70 -1.19
CA THR A 17 -11.38 -6.88 -0.08
C THR A 17 -10.18 -6.38 0.72
N ILE A 18 -10.14 -5.08 1.03
CA ILE A 18 -9.00 -4.45 1.73
C ILE A 18 -9.54 -3.58 2.85
N THR A 19 -9.14 -3.89 4.08
CA THR A 19 -9.52 -3.16 5.28
C THR A 19 -8.65 -1.93 5.46
N ASP A 20 -7.33 -2.07 5.28
CA ASP A 20 -6.39 -0.95 5.30
C ASP A 20 -5.14 -1.15 4.43
N VAL A 21 -4.37 -0.06 4.28
CA VAL A 21 -3.02 -0.07 3.68
C VAL A 21 -1.95 0.30 4.72
N GLY A 22 -2.21 0.04 5.99
CA GLY A 22 -1.27 0.27 7.10
C GLY A 22 -0.34 -0.92 7.33
N THR A 23 -0.79 -2.13 7.01
CA THR A 23 -0.02 -3.35 7.29
C THR A 23 1.21 -3.46 6.39
N THR A 24 2.40 -3.48 7.03
CA THR A 24 3.69 -3.62 6.34
C THR A 24 4.08 -5.08 6.09
N TYR A 25 3.58 -6.01 6.90
CA TYR A 25 3.83 -7.45 6.70
C TYR A 25 3.05 -7.98 5.49
N LYS A 26 3.75 -8.71 4.62
CA LYS A 26 3.17 -9.38 3.44
C LYS A 26 3.85 -10.71 3.26
N LEU A 27 3.04 -11.72 2.97
CA LEU A 27 3.52 -13.01 2.52
C LEU A 27 3.25 -13.10 1.02
N CYS A 28 4.30 -13.32 0.24
CA CYS A 28 4.22 -13.43 -1.20
C CYS A 28 4.78 -14.78 -1.62
N HIS A 29 4.07 -15.47 -2.51
CA HIS A 29 4.64 -16.63 -3.18
C HIS A 29 5.85 -16.19 -4.03
N LYS A 30 6.91 -17.00 -4.06
CA LYS A 30 8.16 -16.66 -4.76
C LYS A 30 7.90 -16.25 -6.22
N SER A 31 7.08 -17.04 -6.93
CA SER A 31 6.76 -16.75 -8.34
C SER A 31 6.05 -15.40 -8.51
N ALA A 32 5.07 -15.11 -7.64
CA ALA A 32 4.34 -13.84 -7.69
C ALA A 32 5.28 -12.65 -7.45
N LEU A 33 6.19 -12.78 -6.48
CA LEU A 33 7.16 -11.73 -6.17
C LEU A 33 8.12 -11.48 -7.34
N THR A 34 8.64 -12.52 -7.99
CA THR A 34 9.53 -12.36 -9.15
C THR A 34 8.86 -11.63 -10.33
N HIS A 35 7.55 -11.78 -10.51
CA HIS A 35 6.81 -11.05 -11.55
C HIS A 35 6.41 -9.64 -11.11
N LEU A 36 6.16 -9.42 -9.82
CA LEU A 36 5.72 -8.13 -9.29
C LEU A 36 6.87 -7.14 -9.13
N LEU A 37 8.04 -7.56 -8.63
CA LEU A 37 9.17 -6.66 -8.34
C LEU A 37 9.60 -5.76 -9.53
N PRO A 38 9.71 -6.25 -10.77
CA PRO A 38 10.09 -5.42 -11.92
C PRO A 38 9.09 -4.31 -12.25
N LEU A 39 7.83 -4.44 -11.79
CA LEU A 39 6.75 -3.48 -12.05
C LEU A 39 6.74 -2.35 -11.02
N LEU A 40 7.47 -2.50 -9.92
CA LEU A 40 7.50 -1.54 -8.83
C LEU A 40 8.54 -0.45 -9.08
N CYS A 41 8.15 0.80 -8.83
CA CYS A 41 9.07 1.91 -8.80
C CYS A 41 9.77 2.05 -7.43
N PRO A 42 11.11 1.92 -7.34
CA PRO A 42 11.84 1.99 -6.07
C PRO A 42 11.94 3.41 -5.49
N SER A 43 11.62 4.46 -6.27
CA SER A 43 11.59 5.83 -5.74
C SER A 43 10.35 6.14 -4.90
N VAL A 44 9.32 5.30 -4.96
CA VAL A 44 8.16 5.37 -4.07
C VAL A 44 8.54 4.76 -2.72
N ASN A 45 8.68 5.59 -1.68
CA ASN A 45 9.21 5.18 -0.37
C ASN A 45 8.12 5.09 0.71
N LEU A 46 7.65 6.22 1.21
CA LEU A 46 6.67 6.24 2.32
C LEU A 46 5.30 5.69 1.91
N GLU A 47 4.96 5.81 0.63
CA GLU A 47 3.72 5.33 0.05
C GLU A 47 3.84 3.92 -0.56
N PHE A 48 5.00 3.26 -0.39
CA PHE A 48 5.32 2.00 -1.06
C PHE A 48 4.26 0.92 -0.83
N ASN A 49 3.65 0.89 0.35
CA ASN A 49 2.62 -0.10 0.66
C ASN A 49 1.40 -0.01 -0.28
N ALA A 50 0.86 1.20 -0.42
CA ALA A 50 -0.28 1.45 -1.30
C ALA A 50 0.11 1.20 -2.78
N HIS A 51 1.31 1.62 -3.17
CA HIS A 51 1.86 1.36 -4.50
C HIS A 51 2.03 -0.13 -4.80
N PHE A 52 2.55 -0.91 -3.85
CA PHE A 52 2.72 -2.35 -4.00
C PHE A 52 1.39 -3.05 -4.23
N LEU A 53 0.37 -2.73 -3.42
CA LEU A 53 -0.96 -3.32 -3.55
C LEU A 53 -1.65 -2.88 -4.84
N ASP A 54 -1.53 -1.61 -5.21
CA ASP A 54 -2.10 -1.08 -6.46
C ASP A 54 -1.47 -1.73 -7.71
N CYS A 55 -0.15 -1.90 -7.72
CA CYS A 55 0.54 -2.63 -8.79
C CYS A 55 0.14 -4.11 -8.84
N ALA A 56 0.04 -4.78 -7.69
CA ALA A 56 -0.38 -6.18 -7.62
C ALA A 56 -1.79 -6.38 -8.19
N LEU A 57 -2.76 -5.58 -7.73
CA LEU A 57 -4.15 -5.68 -8.19
C LEU A 57 -4.28 -5.29 -9.67
N GLY A 58 -3.58 -4.23 -10.09
CA GLY A 58 -3.59 -3.76 -11.47
C GLY A 58 -3.02 -4.74 -12.49
N HIS A 59 -2.11 -5.63 -12.07
CA HIS A 59 -1.55 -6.69 -12.92
C HIS A 59 -2.21 -8.06 -12.69
N GLY A 60 -3.32 -8.10 -11.97
CA GLY A 60 -4.15 -9.29 -11.83
C GLY A 60 -3.63 -10.34 -10.84
N PHE A 61 -2.71 -9.98 -9.95
CA PHE A 61 -2.31 -10.87 -8.86
C PHE A 61 -3.47 -11.05 -7.87
N THR A 62 -3.65 -12.27 -7.37
CA THR A 62 -4.60 -12.55 -6.29
C THR A 62 -4.04 -12.04 -4.97
N VAL A 63 -4.79 -11.15 -4.31
CA VAL A 63 -4.47 -10.62 -2.99
C VAL A 63 -5.52 -11.12 -2.01
N VAL A 64 -5.07 -11.66 -0.89
CA VAL A 64 -5.93 -12.09 0.22
C VAL A 64 -5.49 -11.35 1.47
N GLU A 65 -6.42 -10.64 2.08
CA GLU A 65 -6.21 -10.03 3.39
C GLU A 65 -6.47 -11.09 4.47
N CYS A 66 -5.49 -11.30 5.35
CA CYS A 66 -5.64 -12.18 6.51
C CYS A 66 -5.65 -11.29 7.76
N PRO A 67 -6.77 -11.21 8.50
CA PRO A 67 -6.82 -10.45 9.73
C PRO A 67 -5.95 -11.14 10.78
N ILE A 68 -4.90 -10.46 11.22
CA ILE A 68 -4.00 -10.95 12.27
C ILE A 68 -4.05 -9.98 13.44
N THR A 69 -4.39 -10.48 14.62
CA THR A 69 -4.29 -9.72 15.87
C THR A 69 -2.84 -9.72 16.31
N PHE A 70 -2.13 -8.62 16.03
CA PHE A 70 -0.78 -8.41 16.56
C PHE A 70 -0.84 -7.83 17.96
N HIS A 71 0.10 -8.25 18.82
CA HIS A 71 0.39 -7.52 20.05
C HIS A 71 0.91 -6.12 19.72
N GLU A 72 0.67 -5.17 20.63
CA GLU A 72 1.16 -3.80 20.44
C GLU A 72 2.66 -3.79 20.16
N ARG A 73 3.04 -3.08 19.10
CA ARG A 73 4.44 -2.95 18.72
C ARG A 73 5.17 -2.17 19.80
N VAL A 74 6.15 -2.79 20.44
CA VAL A 74 7.10 -2.10 21.33
C VAL A 74 8.11 -1.34 20.47
N GLY A 75 7.95 -0.01 20.34
CA GLY A 75 8.92 0.87 19.68
C GLY A 75 8.35 2.14 19.03
N VAL A 76 9.22 3.12 18.75
CA VAL A 76 8.85 4.42 18.16
C VAL A 76 8.48 4.27 16.68
N SER A 77 7.28 4.74 16.28
CA SER A 77 6.82 4.65 14.89
C SER A 77 7.68 5.55 13.98
N LYS A 78 8.16 4.99 12.85
CA LYS A 78 9.06 5.70 11.91
C LYS A 78 8.37 6.81 11.09
N GLY A 79 7.04 6.92 11.10
CA GLY A 79 6.33 7.76 10.13
C GLY A 79 5.19 8.60 10.69
N GLY A 80 4.32 8.03 11.54
CA GLY A 80 3.07 8.68 11.95
C GLY A 80 3.18 9.51 13.24
N ASN A 81 4.06 9.15 14.17
CA ASN A 81 3.97 9.65 15.55
C ASN A 81 4.86 10.86 15.88
N ARG A 82 5.23 11.66 14.86
CA ARG A 82 6.00 12.92 15.07
C ARG A 82 5.27 14.18 14.57
N SER A 83 4.35 14.08 13.60
CA SER A 83 3.50 15.20 13.18
C SER A 83 2.31 14.77 12.29
N ASP A 84 1.10 15.23 12.63
CA ASP A 84 -0.14 14.94 11.88
C ASP A 84 -0.08 15.44 10.43
N LEU A 85 0.61 16.56 10.19
CA LEU A 85 0.84 17.08 8.83
C LEU A 85 1.59 16.09 7.93
N ARG A 86 2.54 15.34 8.48
CA ARG A 86 3.31 14.36 7.70
C ARG A 86 2.45 13.15 7.35
N ALA A 87 1.63 12.70 8.28
CA ALA A 87 0.65 11.63 8.03
C ALA A 87 -0.37 12.05 6.96
N LEU A 88 -0.88 13.29 7.02
CA LEU A 88 -1.79 13.83 6.02
C LEU A 88 -1.13 13.93 4.64
N LYS A 89 0.11 14.42 4.56
CA LYS A 89 0.87 14.53 3.30
C LYS A 89 1.12 13.16 2.68
N VAL A 90 1.50 12.16 3.47
CA VAL A 90 1.70 10.78 2.99
C VAL A 90 0.38 10.17 2.51
N GLY A 91 -0.70 10.32 3.27
CA GLY A 91 -2.03 9.87 2.86
C GLY A 91 -2.49 10.51 1.55
N GLY A 92 -2.30 11.83 1.40
CA GLY A 92 -2.59 12.55 0.15
C GLY A 92 -1.77 12.04 -1.03
N ARG A 93 -0.47 11.83 -0.84
CA ARG A 93 0.43 11.25 -1.85
C ARG A 93 -0.01 9.83 -2.26
N MET A 94 -0.44 9.00 -1.31
CA MET A 94 -1.01 7.68 -1.62
C MET A 94 -2.26 7.79 -2.50
N MET A 95 -3.20 8.68 -2.16
CA MET A 95 -4.44 8.87 -2.94
C MET A 95 -4.14 9.35 -4.36
N ILE A 96 -3.25 10.33 -4.52
CA ILE A 96 -2.83 10.83 -5.84
C ILE A 96 -2.17 9.70 -6.64
N GLY A 97 -1.33 8.88 -6.02
CA GLY A 97 -0.70 7.73 -6.68
C GLY A 97 -1.70 6.69 -7.17
N ILE A 98 -2.72 6.39 -6.37
CA ILE A 98 -3.80 5.46 -6.75
C ILE A 98 -4.64 6.03 -7.90
N ILE A 99 -4.99 7.32 -7.88
CA ILE A 99 -5.90 7.94 -8.86
C ILE A 99 -5.19 8.26 -10.18
N PHE A 100 -4.04 8.94 -10.12
CA PHE A 100 -3.33 9.48 -11.29
C PHE A 100 -2.12 8.63 -11.72
N GLY A 101 -1.78 7.61 -10.94
CA GLY A 101 -0.65 6.72 -11.19
C GLY A 101 0.65 7.17 -10.52
N TRP A 102 1.46 6.19 -10.15
CA TRP A 102 2.65 6.37 -9.30
C TRP A 102 3.85 7.00 -10.00
N ARG A 103 3.88 7.01 -11.34
CA ARG A 103 4.96 7.64 -12.13
C ARG A 103 5.09 9.14 -11.89
N TRP A 104 3.98 9.82 -11.58
CA TRP A 104 3.97 11.25 -11.26
C TRP A 104 4.56 11.56 -9.89
N LEU A 105 4.46 10.61 -8.95
CA LEU A 105 4.99 10.71 -7.59
C LEU A 105 6.44 10.24 -7.45
N ALA A 106 6.94 9.52 -8.45
CA ALA A 106 8.27 8.94 -8.52
C ALA A 106 9.38 9.94 -8.93
N ARG A 107 9.01 11.21 -9.19
CA ARG A 107 9.93 12.32 -9.48
C ARG A 107 10.49 12.96 -8.22
#